data_AF-A0AAN1WJ80-F1
#
_entry.id   AF-A0AAN1WJ80-F1
#
_cell.length_a   1.000
_cell.length_b   1.000
_cell.length_c   1.000
_cell.angle_alpha   90.00
_cell.angle_beta   90.00
_cell.angle_gamma   90.00
#
_symmetry.space_group_name_H-M   'P 1'
#
loop_
_entity.id
_entity.type
_entity.pdbx_description
1 polymer ?
#
loop_
_entity_poly.entity_id
_entity_poly.type
_entity_poly.pdbx_seq_one_letter_code
_entity_poly.pdbx_strand_id
1 'polypeptide(L)'
;MKFKRLMTTAALPVLFAVGAGVSSNSHSAEISVSVTNLTYGMYFTPLFISAHNESVSLFEVGQVASPALEKMAELGMIGDLDTYTSDMGAVNALNPVGEANFLPSGQTSPMVDINTGSNDYLSVTAMLLPSNDGFIGLNGWKIPADKGTYHVMLNAYDAGTEANNELLGDGDENMPGDPTQQGGVNGMGVTTEDAPFVHIHRGSLGDDDTTGGISDLNNSVHRWLNPVARVTVIVK
;
A
#
# COMPACT_ATOMS: atom_id res chain seq x y z
N MET A 1 -44.62 -55.53 -48.99
CA MET A 1 -45.18 -54.40 -48.20
C MET A 1 -44.14 -53.29 -48.19
N LYS A 2 -44.34 -52.22 -48.98
CA LYS A 2 -43.37 -51.12 -49.16
C LYS A 2 -43.57 -50.06 -48.08
N PHE A 3 -42.59 -49.84 -47.21
CA PHE A 3 -42.54 -48.66 -46.34
C PHE A 3 -41.63 -47.59 -46.94
N LYS A 4 -42.22 -46.48 -47.40
CA LYS A 4 -41.49 -45.26 -47.75
C LYS A 4 -41.17 -44.52 -46.44
N ARG A 5 -39.88 -44.32 -46.14
CA ARG A 5 -39.43 -43.39 -45.10
C ARG A 5 -39.43 -41.98 -45.69
N LEU A 6 -40.21 -41.09 -45.08
CA LEU A 6 -40.26 -39.67 -45.39
C LEU A 6 -39.10 -38.99 -44.64
N MET A 7 -38.16 -38.36 -45.36
CA MET A 7 -37.14 -37.50 -44.76
C MET A 7 -37.70 -36.09 -44.64
N THR A 8 -37.97 -35.64 -43.41
CA THR A 8 -38.24 -34.24 -43.08
C THR A 8 -36.93 -33.55 -42.70
N THR A 9 -36.43 -32.70 -43.59
CA THR A 9 -35.36 -31.73 -43.30
C THR A 9 -35.91 -30.61 -42.43
N ALA A 10 -35.48 -30.55 -41.16
CA ALA A 10 -35.72 -29.41 -40.28
C ALA A 10 -34.64 -28.34 -40.54
N ALA A 11 -35.05 -27.16 -40.99
CA ALA A 11 -34.17 -26.00 -41.08
C ALA A 11 -34.03 -25.36 -39.69
N LEU A 12 -32.81 -25.33 -39.16
CA LEU A 12 -32.47 -24.60 -37.93
C LEU A 12 -32.32 -23.11 -38.25
N PRO A 13 -32.97 -22.18 -37.52
CA PRO A 13 -32.70 -20.76 -37.68
C PRO A 13 -31.37 -20.43 -36.99
N VAL A 14 -30.41 -19.90 -37.75
CA VAL A 14 -29.19 -19.29 -37.20
C VAL A 14 -29.59 -17.95 -36.61
N LEU A 15 -29.63 -17.86 -35.28
CA LEU A 15 -29.87 -16.63 -34.56
C LEU A 15 -28.54 -15.85 -34.49
N PHE A 16 -28.41 -14.79 -35.29
CA PHE A 16 -27.33 -13.82 -35.14
C PHE A 16 -27.61 -12.99 -33.87
N ALA A 17 -26.96 -13.35 -32.76
CA ALA A 17 -26.92 -12.51 -31.58
C ALA A 17 -25.95 -11.34 -31.86
N VAL A 18 -26.50 -10.18 -32.23
CA VAL A 18 -25.76 -8.92 -32.21
C VAL A 18 -25.46 -8.60 -30.75
N GLY A 19 -24.23 -8.88 -30.32
CA GLY A 19 -23.74 -8.44 -29.02
C GLY A 19 -23.72 -6.92 -29.00
N ALA A 20 -24.67 -6.31 -28.30
CA ALA A 20 -24.57 -4.91 -27.93
C ALA A 20 -23.36 -4.78 -26.99
N GLY A 21 -22.26 -4.24 -27.51
CA GLY A 21 -21.12 -3.84 -26.68
C GLY A 21 -21.62 -2.83 -25.67
N VAL A 22 -21.60 -3.19 -24.39
CA VAL A 22 -21.70 -2.23 -23.30
C VAL A 22 -20.44 -1.40 -23.34
N SER A 23 -20.53 -0.20 -23.91
CA SER A 23 -19.49 0.82 -23.80
C SER A 23 -19.36 1.17 -22.33
N SER A 24 -18.33 0.69 -21.65
CA SER A 24 -17.91 1.23 -20.37
C SER A 24 -17.46 2.67 -20.61
N ASN A 25 -18.28 3.64 -20.19
CA ASN A 25 -17.84 5.02 -20.14
C ASN A 25 -16.70 5.10 -19.12
N SER A 26 -15.46 5.09 -19.60
CA SER A 26 -14.29 5.48 -18.82
C SER A 26 -14.45 6.96 -18.49
N HIS A 27 -14.95 7.27 -17.31
CA HIS A 27 -14.99 8.64 -16.82
C HIS A 27 -13.68 8.94 -16.12
N SER A 28 -12.88 9.81 -16.74
CA SER A 28 -11.72 10.41 -16.10
C SER A 28 -12.17 11.15 -14.85
N ALA A 29 -11.84 10.60 -13.69
CA ALA A 29 -12.06 11.28 -12.43
C ALA A 29 -10.90 12.26 -12.20
N GLU A 30 -11.22 13.48 -11.78
CA GLU A 30 -10.26 14.31 -11.09
C GLU A 30 -10.43 14.07 -9.59
N ILE A 31 -9.37 13.60 -8.96
CA ILE A 31 -9.38 13.38 -7.51
C ILE A 31 -8.34 14.27 -6.84
N SER A 32 -8.59 14.58 -5.58
CA SER A 32 -7.59 15.16 -4.67
C SER A 32 -7.33 14.17 -3.54
N VAL A 33 -6.07 13.86 -3.27
CA VAL A 33 -5.68 12.86 -2.26
C VAL A 33 -4.76 13.48 -1.22
N SER A 34 -4.99 13.17 0.06
CA SER A 34 -4.03 13.42 1.14
C SER A 34 -3.97 12.26 2.11
N VAL A 35 -2.84 12.15 2.81
CA VAL A 35 -2.59 11.11 3.82
C VAL A 35 -2.36 11.76 5.16
N THR A 36 -3.12 11.36 6.18
CA THR A 36 -2.88 11.73 7.58
C THR A 36 -2.15 10.58 8.28
N ASN A 37 -1.03 10.89 8.93
CA ASN A 37 -0.38 9.98 9.87
C ASN A 37 -1.10 10.04 11.22
N LEU A 38 -1.73 8.94 11.62
CA LEU A 38 -2.51 8.82 12.86
C LEU A 38 -1.70 8.23 14.03
N THR A 39 -0.44 7.89 13.81
CA THR A 39 0.42 7.32 14.84
C THR A 39 0.89 8.39 15.82
N TYR A 40 1.41 7.94 16.96
CA TYR A 40 2.29 8.70 17.83
C TYR A 40 3.70 8.11 17.70
N GLY A 41 4.72 8.95 17.53
CA GLY A 41 6.12 8.49 17.45
C GLY A 41 6.56 7.84 16.13
N MET A 42 5.65 7.52 15.20
CA MET A 42 6.03 6.99 13.88
C MET A 42 5.98 8.06 12.80
N TYR A 43 6.86 7.92 11.82
CA TYR A 43 6.93 8.73 10.60
C TYR A 43 6.55 7.86 9.40
N PHE A 44 6.06 8.48 8.34
CA PHE A 44 6.01 7.81 7.05
C PHE A 44 7.16 8.30 6.19
N THR A 45 7.84 7.36 5.54
CA THR A 45 8.82 7.65 4.50
C THR A 45 8.13 8.22 3.25
N PRO A 46 8.84 8.50 2.14
CA PRO A 46 8.21 9.03 0.93
C PRO A 46 6.92 8.30 0.56
N LEU A 47 5.81 9.05 0.54
CA LEU A 47 4.50 8.52 0.21
C LEU A 47 4.42 8.20 -1.28
N PHE A 48 4.04 6.98 -1.62
CA PHE A 48 3.71 6.58 -2.99
C PHE A 48 2.19 6.52 -3.15
N ILE A 49 1.64 7.35 -4.04
CA ILE A 49 0.20 7.40 -4.36
C ILE A 49 0.06 7.10 -5.85
N SER A 50 -0.72 6.09 -6.21
CA SER A 50 -0.85 5.63 -7.59
C SER A 50 -2.30 5.41 -7.98
N ALA A 51 -2.77 6.11 -9.02
CA ALA A 51 -4.02 5.81 -9.69
C ALA A 51 -3.74 4.86 -10.86
N HIS A 52 -4.32 3.66 -10.83
CA HIS A 52 -4.05 2.60 -11.80
C HIS A 52 -5.32 1.81 -12.19
N ASN A 53 -5.19 0.90 -13.14
CA ASN A 53 -6.24 -0.05 -13.51
C ASN A 53 -6.26 -1.26 -12.56
N GLU A 54 -7.24 -2.16 -12.71
CA GLU A 54 -7.42 -3.33 -11.82
C GLU A 54 -6.30 -4.38 -11.87
N SER A 55 -5.43 -4.34 -12.88
CA SER A 55 -4.34 -5.33 -13.04
C SER A 55 -3.11 -5.02 -12.18
N VAL A 56 -3.02 -3.80 -11.64
CA VAL A 56 -1.91 -3.39 -10.77
C VAL A 56 -2.27 -3.65 -9.31
N SER A 57 -1.33 -4.29 -8.60
CA SER A 57 -1.38 -4.54 -7.17
C SER A 57 0.01 -4.26 -6.59
N LEU A 58 0.11 -3.42 -5.57
CA LEU A 58 1.41 -3.10 -4.94
C LEU A 58 1.89 -4.21 -4.00
N PHE A 59 0.95 -4.92 -3.36
CA PHE A 59 1.23 -6.02 -2.45
C PHE A 59 0.01 -6.96 -2.34
N GLU A 60 0.20 -8.20 -1.91
CA GLU A 60 -0.92 -9.12 -1.64
C GLU A 60 -0.70 -9.83 -0.30
N VAL A 61 -1.70 -9.77 0.59
CA VAL A 61 -1.60 -10.40 1.90
C VAL A 61 -1.50 -11.91 1.75
N GLY A 62 -0.53 -12.51 2.43
CA GLY A 62 -0.22 -13.94 2.34
C GLY A 62 0.69 -14.31 1.16
N GLN A 63 1.16 -13.34 0.38
CA GLN A 63 2.15 -13.54 -0.68
C GLN A 63 3.51 -12.94 -0.28
N VAL A 64 4.57 -13.45 -0.91
CA VAL A 64 5.93 -12.90 -0.76
C VAL A 64 5.96 -11.47 -1.32
N ALA A 65 6.66 -10.57 -0.64
CA ALA A 65 6.88 -9.20 -1.12
C ALA A 65 7.59 -9.19 -2.49
N SER A 66 7.25 -8.22 -3.33
CA SER A 66 8.05 -7.96 -4.53
C SER A 66 9.33 -7.22 -4.14
N PRO A 67 10.40 -7.29 -4.96
CA PRO A 67 11.62 -6.51 -4.69
C PRO A 67 11.39 -5.00 -4.63
N ALA A 68 10.35 -4.49 -5.32
CA ALA A 68 9.97 -3.08 -5.24
C ALA A 68 9.26 -2.75 -3.92
N LEU A 69 8.48 -3.69 -3.38
CA LEU A 69 7.82 -3.54 -2.08
C LEU A 69 8.84 -3.63 -0.94
N GLU A 70 9.76 -4.59 -0.99
CA GLU A 70 10.88 -4.77 -0.04
C GLU A 70 11.66 -3.47 0.14
N LYS A 71 12.20 -2.91 -0.95
CA LYS A 71 12.93 -1.62 -0.91
C LYS A 71 12.08 -0.45 -0.39
N MET A 72 10.78 -0.46 -0.65
CA MET A 72 9.89 0.58 -0.12
C MET A 72 9.67 0.40 1.38
N ALA A 73 9.48 -0.84 1.84
CA ALA A 73 9.17 -1.20 3.20
C ALA A 73 10.37 -1.10 4.14
N GLU A 74 11.58 -1.37 3.66
CA GLU A 74 12.83 -1.34 4.46
C GLU A 74 13.57 0.00 4.35
N LEU A 75 13.51 0.67 3.19
CA LEU A 75 14.33 1.85 2.91
C LEU A 75 13.52 3.10 2.54
N GLY A 76 12.20 2.99 2.43
CA GLY A 76 11.36 4.08 1.92
C GLY A 76 11.61 4.42 0.45
N MET A 77 12.25 3.54 -0.33
CA MET A 77 12.58 3.79 -1.73
C MET A 77 11.41 3.44 -2.64
N ILE A 78 10.76 4.46 -3.22
CA ILE A 78 9.55 4.31 -4.04
C ILE A 78 9.80 4.25 -5.56
N GLY A 79 11.05 4.40 -6.02
CA GLY A 79 11.38 4.51 -7.45
C GLY A 79 11.06 3.26 -8.27
N ASP A 80 11.22 2.07 -7.68
CA ASP A 80 10.93 0.80 -8.35
C ASP A 80 9.41 0.58 -8.48
N LEU A 81 8.63 1.02 -7.48
CA LEU A 81 7.16 1.03 -7.55
C LEU A 81 6.68 2.00 -8.64
N ASP A 82 7.26 3.21 -8.71
CA ASP A 82 6.94 4.21 -9.72
C ASP A 82 7.19 3.68 -11.14
N THR A 83 8.35 3.05 -11.35
CA THR A 83 8.69 2.44 -12.64
C THR A 83 7.68 1.34 -13.01
N TYR A 84 7.44 0.40 -12.09
CA TYR A 84 6.52 -0.71 -12.31
C TYR A 84 5.10 -0.26 -12.67
N THR A 85 4.52 0.69 -11.93
CA THR A 85 3.14 1.12 -12.19
C THR A 85 3.04 2.05 -13.39
N SER A 86 4.05 2.89 -13.65
CA SER A 86 4.09 3.76 -14.84
C SER A 86 4.11 2.94 -16.13
N ASP A 87 4.86 1.83 -16.16
CA ASP A 87 4.87 0.89 -17.29
C ASP A 87 3.48 0.28 -17.58
N MET A 88 2.61 0.24 -16.56
CA MET A 88 1.22 -0.23 -16.64
C MET A 88 0.21 0.90 -16.90
N GLY A 89 0.68 2.13 -17.15
CA GLY A 89 -0.14 3.29 -17.44
C GLY A 89 -0.76 3.97 -16.21
N ALA A 90 -0.19 3.77 -15.02
CA ALA A 90 -0.62 4.47 -13.83
C ALA A 90 -0.28 5.96 -13.87
N VAL A 91 -1.02 6.75 -13.09
CA VAL A 91 -0.71 8.15 -12.79
C VAL A 91 -0.26 8.23 -11.35
N ASN A 92 1.03 8.49 -11.14
CA ASN A 92 1.65 8.50 -9.83
C ASN A 92 1.84 9.91 -9.29
N ALA A 93 1.65 10.07 -7.98
CA ALA A 93 2.06 11.22 -7.20
C ALA A 93 3.12 10.76 -6.19
N LEU A 94 4.35 11.20 -6.41
CA LEU A 94 5.50 10.82 -5.59
C LEU A 94 5.72 11.85 -4.49
N ASN A 95 5.75 11.36 -3.26
CA ASN A 95 6.12 12.10 -2.06
C ASN A 95 5.54 13.53 -1.97
N PRO A 96 4.20 13.71 -1.85
CA PRO A 96 3.57 15.03 -1.76
C PRO A 96 4.07 15.90 -0.61
N VAL A 97 4.81 15.37 0.39
CA VAL A 97 5.44 16.20 1.44
C VAL A 97 6.73 16.90 0.95
N GLY A 98 7.23 16.58 -0.24
CA GLY A 98 8.35 17.26 -0.90
C GLY A 98 9.65 17.17 -0.10
N GLU A 99 10.36 18.30 0.01
CA GLU A 99 11.67 18.41 0.68
C GLU A 99 11.66 18.01 2.16
N ALA A 100 10.49 17.96 2.81
CA ALA A 100 10.38 17.42 4.17
C ALA A 100 10.74 15.93 4.24
N ASN A 101 10.61 15.23 3.11
CA ASN A 101 10.90 13.81 2.85
C ASN A 101 10.05 12.80 3.66
N PHE A 102 9.74 13.12 4.91
CA PHE A 102 8.99 12.30 5.84
C PHE A 102 7.71 13.01 6.28
N LEU A 103 6.62 12.24 6.48
CA LEU A 103 5.38 12.74 7.09
C LEU A 103 5.39 12.44 8.60
N PRO A 104 5.52 13.45 9.48
CA PRO A 104 5.57 13.24 10.91
C PRO A 104 4.25 12.76 11.51
N SER A 105 4.33 12.15 12.69
CA SER A 105 3.18 11.81 13.53
C SER A 105 2.18 12.96 13.66
N GLY A 106 0.89 12.65 13.52
CA GLY A 106 -0.22 13.60 13.63
C GLY A 106 -0.36 14.59 12.47
N GLN A 107 0.54 14.59 11.49
CA GLN A 107 0.50 15.50 10.35
C GLN A 107 -0.31 14.93 9.17
N THR A 108 -0.77 15.83 8.30
CA THR A 108 -1.40 15.47 7.03
C THR A 108 -0.55 15.99 5.88
N SER A 109 -0.34 15.16 4.86
CA SER A 109 0.37 15.56 3.65
C SER A 109 -0.36 16.72 2.95
N PRO A 110 0.35 17.51 2.12
CA PRO A 110 -0.31 18.35 1.13
C PRO A 110 -1.31 17.52 0.30
N MET A 111 -2.40 18.17 -0.08
CA MET A 111 -3.39 17.59 -0.98
C MET A 111 -2.81 17.59 -2.40
N VAL A 112 -2.80 16.43 -3.06
CA VAL A 112 -2.34 16.30 -4.44
C VAL A 112 -3.51 16.05 -5.38
N ASP A 113 -3.58 16.82 -6.45
CA ASP A 113 -4.56 16.62 -7.52
C ASP A 113 -4.04 15.57 -8.51
N ILE A 114 -4.86 14.57 -8.81
CA ILE A 114 -4.57 13.49 -9.74
C ILE A 114 -5.68 13.45 -10.79
N ASN A 115 -5.29 13.60 -12.05
CA ASN A 115 -6.16 13.29 -13.18
C ASN A 115 -5.99 11.81 -13.49
N THR A 116 -6.99 10.99 -13.15
CA THR A 116 -6.83 9.53 -13.16
C THR A 116 -6.89 8.94 -14.57
N GLY A 117 -7.36 9.69 -15.58
CA GLY A 117 -7.52 9.17 -16.94
C GLY A 117 -8.49 7.98 -16.97
N SER A 118 -8.04 6.81 -17.44
CA SER A 118 -8.84 5.59 -17.42
C SER A 118 -8.62 4.71 -16.18
N ASN A 119 -7.89 5.23 -15.19
CA ASN A 119 -7.56 4.49 -13.98
C ASN A 119 -8.65 4.68 -12.91
N ASP A 120 -9.27 3.56 -12.52
CA ASP A 120 -10.40 3.54 -11.58
C ASP A 120 -10.02 3.03 -10.18
N TYR A 121 -8.73 2.76 -9.94
CA TYR A 121 -8.23 2.23 -8.66
C TYR A 121 -7.13 3.11 -8.11
N LEU A 122 -7.07 3.22 -6.78
CA LEU A 122 -6.07 3.98 -6.04
C LEU A 122 -5.33 3.05 -5.08
N SER A 123 -4.01 3.14 -5.11
CA SER A 123 -3.14 2.57 -4.08
C SER A 123 -2.30 3.64 -3.40
N VAL A 124 -2.01 3.42 -2.12
CA VAL A 124 -1.16 4.29 -1.29
C VAL A 124 -0.26 3.41 -0.44
N THR A 125 1.04 3.67 -0.45
CA THR A 125 1.99 2.99 0.44
C THR A 125 3.13 3.90 0.90
N ALA A 126 3.68 3.61 2.07
CA ALA A 126 4.90 4.20 2.61
C ALA A 126 5.41 3.34 3.76
N MET A 127 6.73 3.25 3.95
CA MET A 127 7.31 2.62 5.14
C MET A 127 6.95 3.42 6.41
N LEU A 128 6.69 2.70 7.50
CA LEU A 128 6.65 3.22 8.86
C LEU A 128 8.07 3.31 9.39
N LEU A 129 8.43 4.44 9.98
CA LEU A 129 9.77 4.66 10.53
C LEU A 129 9.67 5.12 12.00
N PRO A 130 10.43 4.51 12.93
CA PRO A 130 11.30 3.34 12.74
C PRO A 130 10.53 2.00 12.64
N SER A 131 10.86 1.15 11.67
CA SER A 131 10.47 -0.26 11.63
C SER A 131 11.44 -1.04 10.74
N ASN A 132 11.43 -2.37 10.78
CA ASN A 132 12.28 -3.20 9.92
C ASN A 132 11.75 -3.13 8.50
N ASP A 133 10.56 -3.68 8.27
CA ASP A 133 9.89 -3.73 6.97
C ASP A 133 8.39 -3.41 7.08
N GLY A 134 8.03 -2.58 8.06
CA GLY A 134 6.66 -2.15 8.30
C GLY A 134 6.21 -1.03 7.36
N PHE A 135 5.00 -1.11 6.82
CA PHE A 135 4.46 -0.11 5.89
C PHE A 135 2.95 0.12 6.00
N ILE A 136 2.46 1.32 5.66
CA ILE A 136 1.02 1.57 5.48
C ILE A 136 0.57 1.08 4.11
N GLY A 137 -0.62 0.49 4.01
CA GLY A 137 -1.11 -0.03 2.72
C GLY A 137 -2.58 0.26 2.44
N LEU A 138 -2.85 0.94 1.32
CA LEU A 138 -4.09 0.88 0.57
C LEU A 138 -3.75 0.25 -0.79
N ASN A 139 -4.38 -0.87 -1.14
CA ASN A 139 -4.06 -1.58 -2.37
C ASN A 139 -5.33 -1.78 -3.20
N GLY A 140 -5.35 -1.22 -4.42
CA GLY A 140 -6.42 -1.40 -5.39
C GLY A 140 -7.79 -0.94 -4.89
N TRP A 141 -7.87 0.21 -4.20
CA TRP A 141 -9.17 0.74 -3.77
C TRP A 141 -9.91 1.36 -4.95
N LYS A 142 -11.09 0.83 -5.25
CA LYS A 142 -11.92 1.35 -6.34
C LYS A 142 -12.38 2.78 -6.03
N ILE A 143 -12.01 3.71 -6.89
CA ILE A 143 -12.38 5.12 -6.79
C ILE A 143 -13.91 5.24 -7.02
N PRO A 144 -14.66 5.85 -6.10
CA PRO A 144 -16.09 6.06 -6.27
C PRO A 144 -16.41 6.95 -7.47
N ALA A 145 -17.47 6.62 -8.20
CA ALA A 145 -17.95 7.45 -9.31
C ALA A 145 -18.71 8.70 -8.83
N ASP A 146 -19.29 8.63 -7.62
CA ASP A 146 -20.05 9.74 -7.04
C ASP A 146 -19.09 10.79 -6.46
N LYS A 147 -19.35 12.05 -6.79
CA LYS A 147 -18.64 13.20 -6.23
C LYS A 147 -18.81 13.24 -4.72
N GLY A 148 -17.73 13.55 -4.01
CA GLY A 148 -17.76 13.63 -2.56
C GLY A 148 -16.39 13.40 -1.92
N THR A 149 -16.39 13.45 -0.59
CA THR A 149 -15.21 13.20 0.23
C THR A 149 -15.32 11.82 0.87
N TYR A 150 -14.30 11.01 0.67
CA TYR A 150 -14.17 9.65 1.19
C TYR A 150 -12.98 9.58 2.12
N HIS A 151 -13.14 8.84 3.22
CA HIS A 151 -12.07 8.57 4.18
C HIS A 151 -11.84 7.07 4.23
N VAL A 152 -10.59 6.66 3.99
CA VAL A 152 -10.15 5.27 4.08
C VAL A 152 -9.14 5.17 5.20
N MET A 153 -9.36 4.24 6.13
CA MET A 153 -8.41 3.94 7.21
C MET A 153 -7.46 2.84 6.77
N LEU A 154 -6.16 3.03 6.99
CA LEU A 154 -5.12 2.11 6.57
C LEU A 154 -4.49 1.48 7.80
N ASN A 155 -4.22 0.18 7.67
CA ASN A 155 -3.43 -0.58 8.63
C ASN A 155 -1.96 -0.55 8.23
N ALA A 156 -1.10 -0.84 9.21
CA ALA A 156 0.28 -1.24 9.00
C ALA A 156 0.33 -2.72 8.60
N TYR A 157 1.17 -3.00 7.63
CA TYR A 157 1.55 -4.32 7.15
C TYR A 157 3.05 -4.51 7.37
N ASP A 158 3.43 -5.77 7.39
CA ASP A 158 4.77 -6.30 7.49
C ASP A 158 5.09 -6.91 6.13
N ALA A 159 6.26 -6.62 5.55
CA ALA A 159 6.61 -7.14 4.23
C ALA A 159 7.02 -8.62 4.26
N GLY A 160 7.49 -9.10 5.42
CA GLY A 160 8.01 -10.43 5.61
C GLY A 160 9.36 -10.65 4.95
N THR A 161 10.17 -9.59 4.83
CA THR A 161 11.51 -9.61 4.22
C THR A 161 12.63 -9.50 5.25
N GLU A 162 12.35 -8.89 6.41
CA GLU A 162 13.23 -8.86 7.58
C GLU A 162 12.56 -9.43 8.83
N ALA A 163 13.36 -9.87 9.80
CA ALA A 163 12.84 -10.14 11.13
C ALA A 163 12.59 -8.81 11.86
N ASN A 164 11.45 -8.69 12.54
CA ASN A 164 11.15 -7.56 13.43
C ASN A 164 12.01 -7.55 14.71
N ASN A 165 13.33 -7.41 14.55
CA ASN A 165 14.28 -7.43 15.65
C ASN A 165 14.22 -6.17 16.50
N GLU A 166 13.63 -5.09 15.99
CA GLU A 166 13.50 -3.77 16.65
C GLU A 166 14.85 -3.14 17.02
N LEU A 167 15.90 -3.43 16.25
CA LEU A 167 17.24 -2.86 16.42
C LEU A 167 17.49 -1.70 15.46
N LEU A 168 18.02 -0.59 15.95
CA LEU A 168 18.41 0.56 15.14
C LEU A 168 19.85 0.39 14.63
N GLY A 169 20.13 0.71 13.38
CA GLY A 169 21.50 0.83 12.88
C GLY A 169 21.67 0.56 11.39
N ASP A 170 22.91 0.67 10.92
CA ASP A 170 23.26 0.57 9.48
C ASP A 170 23.44 -0.88 8.98
N GLY A 171 22.96 -1.88 9.73
CA GLY A 171 23.05 -3.29 9.33
C GLY A 171 21.92 -3.68 8.38
N ASP A 172 22.18 -4.61 7.45
CA ASP A 172 21.21 -5.07 6.44
C ASP A 172 19.95 -5.76 7.01
N GLU A 173 19.87 -5.99 8.32
CA GLU A 173 18.70 -6.55 9.00
C GLU A 173 18.15 -5.60 10.09
N ASN A 174 18.71 -4.40 10.20
CA ASN A 174 18.35 -3.44 11.24
C ASN A 174 17.49 -2.33 10.65
N MET A 175 16.61 -1.78 11.49
CA MET A 175 15.75 -0.67 11.12
C MET A 175 16.59 0.57 10.81
N PRO A 176 16.20 1.34 9.79
CA PRO A 176 16.75 2.68 9.60
C PRO A 176 16.49 3.56 10.83
N GLY A 177 17.29 4.61 10.97
CA GLY A 177 17.30 5.46 12.17
C GLY A 177 15.93 6.03 12.58
N ASP A 178 15.79 6.31 13.87
CA ASP A 178 14.58 6.88 14.47
C ASP A 178 14.55 8.43 14.34
N PRO A 179 13.60 9.01 13.58
CA PRO A 179 13.49 10.46 13.43
C PRO A 179 13.12 11.20 14.72
N THR A 180 12.51 10.53 15.70
CA THR A 180 12.18 11.13 16.99
C THR A 180 13.41 11.32 17.88
N GLN A 181 14.48 10.55 17.62
CA GLN A 181 15.68 10.44 18.48
C GLN A 181 15.34 10.02 19.92
N GLN A 182 14.31 9.21 20.09
CA GLN A 182 13.87 8.67 21.39
C GLN A 182 14.08 7.15 21.51
N GLY A 183 14.71 6.53 20.50
CA GLY A 183 15.22 5.18 20.56
C GLY A 183 16.40 5.02 21.54
N GLY A 184 16.56 3.79 22.01
CA GLY A 184 17.70 3.31 22.77
C GLY A 184 18.85 2.84 21.88
N VAL A 185 19.77 2.12 22.49
CA VAL A 185 20.93 1.51 21.82
C VAL A 185 21.27 0.18 22.50
N ASN A 186 21.92 -0.72 21.76
CA ASN A 186 22.40 -2.03 22.23
C ASN A 186 21.29 -3.01 22.65
N GLY A 187 20.10 -2.90 22.05
CA GLY A 187 19.08 -3.94 22.15
C GLY A 187 19.61 -5.30 21.72
N MET A 188 19.12 -6.36 22.34
CA MET A 188 19.51 -7.75 22.02
C MET A 188 18.72 -8.37 20.85
N GLY A 189 17.62 -7.73 20.44
CA GLY A 189 16.72 -8.19 19.39
C GLY A 189 15.48 -8.88 19.96
N VAL A 190 14.31 -8.47 19.47
CA VAL A 190 13.01 -9.03 19.87
C VAL A 190 12.77 -10.41 19.28
N THR A 191 13.01 -10.56 17.98
CA THR A 191 12.90 -11.83 17.25
C THR A 191 13.97 -11.89 16.17
N THR A 192 14.33 -13.12 15.77
CA THR A 192 15.24 -13.40 14.65
C THR A 192 14.50 -14.06 13.48
N GLU A 193 13.19 -14.25 13.60
CA GLU A 193 12.35 -14.93 12.61
C GLU A 193 11.04 -14.15 12.44
N ASP A 194 10.54 -14.08 11.21
CA ASP A 194 9.17 -13.66 10.93
C ASP A 194 8.51 -14.46 9.81
N ALA A 195 7.23 -14.19 9.55
CA ALA A 195 6.51 -14.81 8.45
C ALA A 195 7.03 -14.29 7.11
N PRO A 196 7.41 -15.18 6.15
CA PRO A 196 8.05 -14.77 4.90
C PRO A 196 7.02 -14.32 3.84
N PHE A 197 6.00 -13.57 4.27
CA PHE A 197 4.91 -13.10 3.43
C PHE A 197 4.26 -11.87 4.04
N VAL A 198 3.66 -11.05 3.18
CA VAL A 198 3.00 -9.83 3.60
C VAL A 198 1.83 -10.14 4.54
N HIS A 199 1.80 -9.56 5.73
CA HIS A 199 0.68 -9.69 6.67
C HIS A 199 0.42 -8.41 7.45
N ILE A 200 -0.64 -8.38 8.26
CA ILE A 200 -0.88 -7.25 9.17
C ILE A 200 0.24 -7.20 10.20
N HIS A 201 0.95 -6.07 10.27
CA HIS A 201 2.03 -5.91 11.24
C HIS A 201 1.47 -5.96 12.66
N ARG A 202 2.19 -6.61 13.56
CA ARG A 202 1.77 -6.82 14.95
C ARG A 202 2.00 -5.61 15.88
N GLY A 203 2.36 -4.45 15.32
CA GLY A 203 2.93 -3.34 16.08
C GLY A 203 4.36 -3.62 16.55
N SER A 204 5.05 -2.59 17.05
CA SER A 204 6.26 -2.76 17.83
C SER A 204 5.94 -3.13 19.29
N LEU A 205 6.87 -3.84 19.91
CA LEU A 205 6.88 -4.12 21.34
C LEU A 205 7.58 -2.99 22.09
N GLY A 206 8.81 -2.67 21.71
CA GLY A 206 9.69 -1.75 22.41
C GLY A 206 10.06 -2.21 23.82
N ASP A 207 10.95 -1.47 24.47
CA ASP A 207 11.17 -1.52 25.92
C ASP A 207 11.42 -0.12 26.52
N ASP A 208 11.85 -0.06 27.78
CA ASP A 208 12.17 1.17 28.50
C ASP A 208 13.66 1.29 28.88
N ASP A 209 14.54 0.44 28.35
CA ASP A 209 15.99 0.49 28.57
C ASP A 209 16.70 1.18 27.41
N THR A 210 17.03 2.46 27.60
CA THR A 210 17.67 3.26 26.54
C THR A 210 19.14 2.87 26.28
N THR A 211 19.68 1.88 26.98
CA THR A 211 21.10 1.48 26.89
C THR A 211 21.32 -0.02 26.67
N GLY A 212 20.24 -0.78 26.52
CA GLY A 212 20.26 -2.22 26.39
C GLY A 212 18.88 -2.79 26.10
N GLY A 213 18.45 -3.77 26.89
CA GLY A 213 17.12 -4.37 26.72
C GLY A 213 17.00 -5.32 25.52
N ILE A 214 15.75 -5.58 25.13
CA ILE A 214 15.40 -6.44 24.01
C ILE A 214 15.22 -5.65 22.71
N SER A 215 15.02 -4.34 22.77
CA SER A 215 14.64 -3.51 21.64
C SER A 215 15.29 -2.12 21.74
N ASP A 216 15.69 -1.54 20.61
CA ASP A 216 16.10 -0.13 20.56
C ASP A 216 14.88 0.81 20.44
N LEU A 217 13.67 0.29 20.17
CA LEU A 217 12.44 1.08 20.22
C LEU A 217 11.97 1.30 21.66
N ASN A 218 11.56 2.54 21.96
CA ASN A 218 10.90 2.89 23.21
C ASN A 218 9.40 2.53 23.18
N ASN A 219 8.95 1.70 24.12
CA ASN A 219 7.57 1.20 24.19
C ASN A 219 6.51 2.29 24.47
N SER A 220 6.92 3.46 24.96
CA SER A 220 6.03 4.61 25.22
C SER A 220 5.94 5.58 24.03
N VAL A 221 6.83 5.43 23.04
CA VAL A 221 6.95 6.33 21.89
C VAL A 221 6.57 5.62 20.61
N HIS A 222 7.22 4.49 20.32
CA HIS A 222 7.19 3.86 19.00
C HIS A 222 6.11 2.78 18.87
N ARG A 223 5.27 2.55 19.89
CA ARG A 223 4.16 1.59 19.78
C ARG A 223 3.00 2.19 19.01
N TRP A 224 2.43 1.40 18.11
CA TRP A 224 1.21 1.76 17.39
C TRP A 224 0.16 0.66 17.46
N LEU A 225 -1.07 1.07 17.18
CA LEU A 225 -2.19 0.18 16.92
C LEU A 225 -2.82 0.58 15.59
N ASN A 226 -3.42 -0.39 14.93
CA ASN A 226 -4.19 -0.13 13.73
C ASN A 226 -5.53 0.55 14.05
N PRO A 227 -6.02 1.46 13.21
CA PRO A 227 -5.40 1.98 11.98
C PRO A 227 -4.31 3.03 12.25
N VAL A 228 -3.32 3.11 11.37
CA VAL A 228 -2.14 4.00 11.50
C VAL A 228 -2.18 5.20 10.56
N ALA A 229 -2.97 5.14 9.49
CA ALA A 229 -3.15 6.27 8.58
C ALA A 229 -4.61 6.43 8.14
N ARG A 230 -4.93 7.64 7.68
CA ARG A 230 -6.18 7.93 6.97
C ARG A 230 -5.86 8.57 5.64
N VAL A 231 -6.34 7.97 4.55
CA VAL A 231 -6.37 8.60 3.23
C VAL A 231 -7.68 9.36 3.09
N THR A 232 -7.60 10.62 2.70
CA THR A 232 -8.77 11.43 2.29
C THR A 232 -8.75 11.56 0.78
N VAL A 233 -9.84 11.17 0.13
CA VAL A 233 -10.02 11.29 -1.32
C VAL A 233 -11.22 12.18 -1.59
N ILE A 234 -11.03 13.23 -2.37
CA ILE A 234 -12.12 14.08 -2.88
C ILE A 234 -12.30 13.78 -4.36
N VAL A 235 -13.47 13.27 -4.73
CA VAL A 235 -13.86 13.05 -6.13
C VAL A 235 -14.62 14.29 -6.63
N LYS A 236 -14.13 14.92 -7.70
CA LYS A 236 -14.59 16.25 -8.17
C LYS A 236 -15.73 16.23 -9.17
#